data_AF-A0A7V6DYR7-F1
#
_entry.id   AF-A0A7V6DYR7-F1
#
_cell.length_a   1.000
_cell.length_b   1.000
_cell.length_c   1.000
_cell.angle_alpha   90.00
_cell.angle_beta   90.00
_cell.angle_gamma   90.00
#
_symmetry.space_group_name_H-M   'P 1'
#
loop_
_entity.id
_entity.type
_entity.pdbx_description
1 polymer ?
#
loop_
_entity_poly.entity_id
_entity_poly.type
_entity_poly.pdbx_seq_one_letter_code
_entity_poly.pdbx_strand_id
1 'polypeptide(L)'
;MKTNEEIPLKKILIICSKGTIEDVYAALVMANGAVMEGIDTKVFFTFFGLDAITKKRMNRLKTATVGNPALRMPGGLSFPSLLGILPGVEAGVSWMMKKEM
;
A
#
# COMPACT_ATOMS: atom_id res chain seq x y z
N MET A 1 -5.17 -41.44 -11.76
CA MET A 1 -4.60 -40.20 -11.18
C MET A 1 -5.39 -39.05 -11.78
N LYS A 2 -6.26 -38.37 -11.03
CA LYS A 2 -6.98 -37.20 -11.57
C LYS A 2 -5.96 -36.09 -11.75
N THR A 3 -5.67 -35.72 -12.99
CA THR A 3 -4.95 -34.49 -13.31
C THR A 3 -5.78 -33.34 -12.75
N ASN A 4 -5.27 -32.66 -11.71
CA ASN A 4 -5.81 -31.37 -11.31
C ASN A 4 -5.63 -30.44 -12.51
N GLU A 5 -6.69 -30.22 -13.29
CA GLU A 5 -6.70 -29.11 -14.24
C GLU A 5 -6.59 -27.83 -13.43
N GLU A 6 -5.43 -27.19 -13.45
CA GLU A 6 -5.27 -25.86 -12.90
C GLU A 6 -6.13 -24.91 -13.73
N ILE A 7 -7.28 -24.52 -13.19
CA ILE A 7 -8.11 -23.50 -13.80
C ILE A 7 -7.36 -22.18 -13.63
N PRO A 8 -6.87 -21.55 -14.71
CA PRO A 8 -6.13 -20.30 -14.60
C PRO A 8 -7.06 -19.22 -14.02
N LEU A 9 -6.53 -18.42 -13.09
CA LEU A 9 -7.27 -17.33 -12.46
C LEU A 9 -7.63 -16.28 -13.52
N LYS A 10 -8.92 -16.18 -13.90
CA LYS A 10 -9.36 -15.29 -15.00
C LYS A 10 -9.71 -13.87 -14.56
N LYS A 11 -10.17 -13.70 -13.32
CA LYS A 11 -10.69 -12.43 -12.80
C LYS A 11 -10.30 -12.23 -11.35
N ILE A 12 -9.96 -10.99 -11.00
CA ILE A 12 -9.76 -10.58 -9.60
C ILE A 12 -10.42 -9.24 -9.30
N LEU A 13 -10.81 -9.06 -8.05
CA LEU A 13 -11.26 -7.80 -7.47
C LEU A 13 -10.38 -7.48 -6.27
N ILE A 14 -9.63 -6.40 -6.34
CA ILE A 14 -8.81 -5.88 -5.24
C ILE A 14 -9.58 -4.75 -4.55
N ILE A 15 -9.77 -4.85 -3.24
CA ILE A 15 -10.42 -3.81 -2.45
C ILE A 15 -9.35 -2.99 -1.73
N CYS A 16 -9.20 -1.73 -2.15
CA CYS A 16 -8.33 -0.77 -1.50
C CYS A 16 -9.14 0.04 -0.48
N SER A 17 -9.09 -0.37 0.80
CA SER A 17 -9.83 0.28 1.90
C SER A 17 -8.96 1.18 2.79
N LYS A 18 -7.64 1.07 2.69
CA LYS A 18 -6.67 1.82 3.48
C LYS A 18 -6.00 2.93 2.66
N GLY A 19 -5.65 4.03 3.32
CA GLY A 19 -5.11 5.24 2.70
C GLY A 19 -3.64 5.55 3.04
N THR A 20 -2.95 4.66 3.76
CA THR A 20 -1.50 4.78 3.96
C THR A 20 -0.77 4.44 2.66
N ILE A 21 0.41 5.04 2.46
CA ILE A 21 1.13 4.88 1.19
C ILE A 21 1.47 3.43 0.88
N GLU A 22 1.94 2.66 1.86
CA GLU A 22 2.34 1.27 1.72
C GLU A 22 1.17 0.35 1.33
N ASP A 23 0.00 0.56 1.94
CA ASP A 23 -1.18 -0.26 1.66
C ASP A 23 -1.76 0.06 0.27
N VAL A 24 -1.75 1.34 -0.12
CA VAL A 24 -2.16 1.77 -1.46
C VAL A 24 -1.21 1.22 -2.52
N TYR A 25 0.11 1.34 -2.32
CA TYR A 25 1.11 0.78 -3.23
C TYR A 25 0.96 -0.74 -3.36
N ALA A 26 0.75 -1.47 -2.26
CA ALA A 26 0.54 -2.91 -2.32
C ALA A 26 -0.65 -3.28 -3.21
N ALA A 27 -1.79 -2.59 -3.05
CA ALA A 27 -2.97 -2.82 -3.89
C ALA A 27 -2.70 -2.55 -5.38
N LEU A 28 -2.00 -1.44 -5.69
CA LEU A 28 -1.69 -1.06 -7.07
C LEU A 28 -0.65 -1.97 -7.73
N VAL A 29 0.40 -2.35 -7.01
CA VAL A 29 1.44 -3.28 -7.50
C VAL A 29 0.85 -4.66 -7.78
N MET A 30 0.01 -5.18 -6.89
CA MET A 30 -0.70 -6.44 -7.12
C MET A 30 -1.64 -6.35 -8.32
N ALA A 31 -2.40 -5.26 -8.44
CA ALA A 31 -3.28 -5.04 -9.59
C ALA A 31 -2.49 -5.01 -10.90
N ASN A 32 -1.35 -4.31 -10.91
CA ASN A 32 -0.48 -4.22 -12.07
C ASN A 32 0.10 -5.60 -12.45
N GLY A 33 0.59 -6.38 -11.47
CA GLY A 33 1.07 -7.74 -11.71
C GLY A 33 -0.01 -8.66 -12.28
N ALA A 34 -1.23 -8.59 -11.75
CA ALA A 34 -2.34 -9.39 -12.27
C ALA A 34 -2.71 -9.04 -13.72
N VAL A 35 -2.69 -7.75 -14.09
CA VAL A 35 -2.91 -7.32 -15.48
C VAL A 35 -1.78 -7.80 -16.39
N MET A 36 -0.52 -7.81 -15.91
CA MET A 36 0.62 -8.36 -16.67
C MET A 36 0.48 -9.85 -16.96
N GLU A 37 -0.11 -10.61 -16.05
CA GLU A 37 -0.44 -12.04 -16.22
C GLU A 37 -1.72 -12.28 -17.06
N GLY A 38 -2.34 -11.23 -17.61
CA GLY A 38 -3.53 -11.35 -18.45
C GLY A 38 -4.84 -11.57 -17.69
N ILE A 39 -4.89 -11.26 -16.40
CA ILE A 39 -6.07 -11.44 -15.53
C ILE A 39 -6.97 -10.18 -15.59
N ASP A 40 -8.28 -10.34 -15.85
CA ASP A 40 -9.24 -9.22 -15.77
C ASP A 40 -9.34 -8.73 -14.32
N THR A 41 -8.75 -7.56 -14.09
CA THR A 41 -8.51 -7.02 -12.76
C THR A 41 -9.34 -5.78 -12.52
N LYS A 42 -10.07 -5.76 -11.41
CA LYS A 42 -10.82 -4.59 -10.93
C LYS A 42 -10.25 -4.13 -9.61
N VAL A 43 -10.13 -2.82 -9.42
CA VAL A 43 -9.74 -2.21 -8.14
C VAL A 43 -10.90 -1.37 -7.63
N PHE A 44 -11.40 -1.70 -6.44
CA PHE A 44 -12.46 -0.97 -5.78
C PHE A 44 -11.89 -0.17 -4.60
N PHE A 45 -11.89 1.15 -4.73
CA PHE A 45 -11.43 2.08 -3.70
C PHE A 45 -12.61 2.45 -2.79
N THR A 46 -12.44 2.27 -1.48
CA THR A 46 -13.48 2.56 -0.48
C THR A 46 -12.88 3.10 0.81
N PHE A 47 -13.71 3.68 1.69
CA PHE A 47 -13.31 4.28 2.96
C PHE A 47 -12.09 5.21 2.81
N PHE A 48 -10.98 4.90 3.49
CA PHE A 48 -9.74 5.68 3.45
C PHE A 48 -8.98 5.50 2.12
N GLY A 49 -9.21 4.40 1.41
CA GLY A 49 -8.61 4.14 0.09
C GLY A 49 -9.08 5.12 -1.00
N LEU A 50 -10.18 5.86 -0.79
CA LEU A 50 -10.59 6.92 -1.73
C LEU A 50 -9.54 8.03 -1.89
N ASP A 51 -8.67 8.22 -0.89
CA ASP A 51 -7.58 9.19 -0.97
C ASP A 51 -6.57 8.84 -2.07
N ALA A 52 -6.43 7.55 -2.40
CA ALA A 52 -5.54 7.07 -3.47
C ALA A 52 -5.94 7.56 -4.86
N ILE A 53 -7.23 7.83 -5.09
CA ILE A 53 -7.76 8.27 -6.40
C ILE A 53 -8.28 9.72 -6.38
N THR A 54 -8.34 10.34 -5.20
CA THR A 54 -8.77 11.74 -5.10
C THR A 54 -7.63 12.65 -5.55
N LYS A 55 -7.79 13.35 -6.69
CA LYS A 55 -6.76 14.22 -7.30
C LYS A 55 -6.03 15.16 -6.33
N LYS A 56 -6.75 15.72 -5.37
CA LYS A 56 -6.20 16.64 -4.35
C LYS A 56 -5.35 15.95 -3.27
N ARG A 57 -5.53 14.64 -3.07
CA ARG A 57 -4.97 13.86 -1.95
C ARG A 57 -4.00 12.76 -2.39
N MET A 58 -4.18 12.20 -3.60
CA MET A 58 -3.41 11.03 -4.09
C MET A 58 -1.88 11.19 -4.03
N ASN A 59 -1.35 12.40 -4.26
CA ASN A 59 0.10 12.65 -4.19
C ASN A 59 0.61 12.91 -2.76
N ARG A 60 -0.29 13.00 -1.78
CA ARG A 60 -0.03 13.40 -0.40
C ARG A 60 -0.31 12.30 0.62
N LEU A 61 -0.45 11.05 0.16
CA LEU A 61 -0.52 9.88 1.05
C LEU A 61 0.71 9.82 1.95
N LYS A 62 0.51 9.32 3.17
CA LYS A 62 1.51 9.26 4.23
C LYS A 62 1.49 7.90 4.90
N THR A 63 2.58 7.51 5.53
CA THR A 63 2.59 6.35 6.44
C THR A 63 2.23 6.78 7.85
N ALA A 64 1.69 5.85 8.64
CA ALA A 64 1.49 6.08 10.06
C ALA A 64 2.84 5.97 10.80
N THR A 65 3.21 7.00 11.56
CA THR A 65 4.44 7.01 12.38
C THR A 65 4.27 6.47 13.79
N VAL A 66 3.02 6.29 14.21
CA VAL A 66 2.65 5.71 15.51
C VAL A 66 1.68 4.57 15.25
N GLY A 67 1.88 3.44 15.93
CA GLY A 67 1.03 2.25 15.75
C GLY A 67 1.30 1.47 14.46
N ASN A 68 2.36 1.80 13.70
CA ASN A 68 2.81 1.02 12.55
C ASN A 68 3.94 0.07 12.95
N PRO A 69 3.67 -1.24 13.15
CA PRO A 69 4.71 -2.21 13.54
C PRO A 69 5.72 -2.51 12.42
N ALA A 70 5.38 -2.19 11.17
CA ALA A 70 6.26 -2.39 10.02
C ALA A 70 7.24 -1.23 9.84
N LEU A 71 7.02 -0.08 10.50
CA LEU A 71 7.89 1.07 10.36
C LEU A 71 9.24 0.85 11.08
N ARG A 72 10.32 0.92 10.30
CA ARG A 72 11.71 0.76 10.76
C ARG A 72 12.54 2.01 10.44
N MET A 73 13.53 2.28 11.28
CA MET A 73 14.59 3.24 11.02
C MET A 73 15.67 2.64 10.09
N PRO A 74 16.49 3.48 9.44
CA PRO A 74 17.73 3.02 8.80
C PRO A 74 18.53 2.12 9.75
N GLY A 75 19.00 0.97 9.25
CA GLY A 75 19.65 -0.06 10.08
C GLY A 75 18.70 -1.08 10.71
N GLY A 76 17.40 -1.03 10.39
CA GLY A 76 16.42 -2.09 10.69
C GLY A 76 15.83 -2.04 12.10
N LEU A 77 16.21 -1.07 12.93
CA LEU A 77 15.64 -0.85 14.25
C LEU A 77 14.16 -0.43 14.16
N SER A 78 13.33 -0.89 15.10
CA SER A 78 11.93 -0.46 15.20
C SER A 78 11.84 1.03 15.44
N PHE A 79 10.93 1.70 14.74
CA PHE A 79 10.74 3.13 14.89
C PHE A 79 10.11 3.48 16.26
N PRO A 80 10.78 4.27 17.12
CA PRO A 80 10.25 4.57 18.44
C PRO A 80 8.95 5.37 18.37
N SER A 81 7.88 4.87 19.01
CA SER A 81 6.58 5.54 19.03
C SER A 81 6.64 6.98 19.56
N LEU A 82 7.51 7.24 20.54
CA LEU A 82 7.71 8.59 21.09
C LEU A 82 8.22 9.57 20.04
N LEU A 83 9.08 9.10 19.13
CA LEU A 83 9.59 9.90 18.02
C LEU A 83 8.49 10.18 16.99
N GLY A 84 7.57 9.24 16.80
CA GLY A 84 6.43 9.36 15.87
C GLY A 84 5.40 10.43 16.23
N ILE A 85 5.39 10.89 17.49
CA ILE A 85 4.51 11.96 17.99
C ILE A 85 5.07 13.36 17.65
N LEU A 86 6.37 13.47 17.38
CA LEU A 86 7.00 14.76 17.12
C LEU A 86 6.48 15.40 15.81
N PRO A 87 6.19 16.71 15.79
CA PRO A 87 5.73 17.41 14.59
C PRO A 87 6.71 17.24 13.42
N GLY A 88 6.18 16.99 12.22
CA GLY A 88 6.97 16.88 10.99
C GLY A 88 7.60 15.51 10.73
N VAL A 89 7.67 14.62 11.73
CA VAL A 89 8.22 13.27 11.56
C VAL A 89 7.42 12.45 10.55
N GLU A 90 6.09 12.50 10.59
CA GLU A 90 5.20 11.84 9.62
C GLU A 90 5.52 12.23 8.17
N ALA A 91 5.77 13.52 7.93
CA ALA A 91 6.11 14.01 6.60
C ALA A 91 7.50 13.53 6.17
N GLY A 92 8.49 13.58 7.07
CA GLY A 92 9.86 13.13 6.79
C GLY A 92 9.93 11.63 6.49
N VAL A 93 9.27 10.81 7.31
CA VAL A 93 9.21 9.35 7.10
C VAL A 93 8.48 9.02 5.81
N SER A 94 7.33 9.66 5.54
CA SER A 94 6.58 9.44 4.30
C SER A 94 7.38 9.85 3.06
N TRP A 95 8.16 10.93 3.15
CA TRP A 95 9.06 11.36 2.08
C TRP A 95 10.18 10.34 1.83
N MET A 96 10.78 9.80 2.90
CA MET A 96 11.78 8.75 2.80
C MET A 96 11.19 7.50 2.13
N MET A 97 10.02 7.03 2.56
CA MET A 97 9.35 5.87 1.94
C MET A 97 9.06 6.08 0.45
N LYS A 98 8.55 7.25 0.06
CA LYS A 98 8.30 7.60 -1.35
C LYS A 98 9.57 7.61 -2.21
N LYS A 99 10.74 7.77 -1.60
CA LYS A 99 12.02 7.78 -2.31
C LYS A 99 12.57 6.37 -2.56
N GLU A 100 12.24 5.43 -1.68
CA GLU A 100 12.70 4.03 -1.77
C GLU A 100 11.74 3.14 -2.60
N MET A 101 10.50 3.60 -2.83
CA MET A 101 9.50 2.94 -3.68
C MET A 101 9.56 3.44 -5.11
#